data_AF-A0A1Z3U566-F1
#
_entry.id   AF-A0A1Z3U566-F1
#
_cell.length_a   1.000
_cell.length_b   1.000
_cell.length_c   1.000
_cell.angle_alpha   90.00
_cell.angle_beta   90.00
_cell.angle_gamma   90.00
#
_symmetry.space_group_name_H-M   'P 1'
#
loop_
_entity.id
_entity.type
_entity.pdbx_description
1 polymer ?
#
loop_
_entity_poly.entity_id
_entity_poly.type
_entity_poly.pdbx_seq_one_letter_code
_entity_poly.pdbx_strand_id
1 'polypeptide(L)'
;MTEAQRAASKRATERARAALKPGDKIRVTGCGGTVATCRFVGFDTKSDGSPSDWICSRTRDDIHASHIFRVNGVPTSFRDDPAAHLADIFNSDAGRNL
;
A
#
# COMPACT_ATOMS: atom_id res chain seq x y z
N MET A 1 -7.13 7.73 15.54
CA MET A 1 -6.67 6.37 15.21
C MET A 1 -6.65 5.54 16.49
N THR A 2 -7.47 4.48 16.55
CA THR A 2 -7.52 3.57 17.70
C THR A 2 -6.25 2.72 17.77
N GLU A 3 -6.02 2.08 18.90
CA GLU A 3 -4.89 1.16 19.08
C GLU A 3 -4.97 -0.04 18.12
N ALA A 4 -6.18 -0.60 17.93
CA ALA A 4 -6.42 -1.66 16.97
C ALA A 4 -6.08 -1.24 15.54
N GLN A 5 -6.43 -0.01 15.14
CA GLN A 5 -6.06 0.54 13.84
C GLN A 5 -4.54 0.68 13.69
N ARG A 6 -3.83 1.11 14.74
CA ARG A 6 -2.36 1.20 14.75
C ARG A 6 -1.71 -0.17 14.58
N ALA A 7 -2.20 -1.16 15.31
CA ALA A 7 -1.71 -2.53 15.20
C ALA A 7 -1.96 -3.12 13.80
N ALA A 8 -3.12 -2.86 13.20
CA ALA A 8 -3.44 -3.29 11.84
C ALA A 8 -2.52 -2.64 10.80
N SER A 9 -2.27 -1.32 10.92
CA SER A 9 -1.30 -0.62 10.07
C SER A 9 0.09 -1.24 10.17
N LYS A 10 0.56 -1.48 11.39
CA LYS A 10 1.88 -2.09 11.63
C LYS A 10 2.01 -3.47 10.98
N ARG A 11 1.01 -4.35 11.17
CA ARG A 11 0.99 -5.68 10.53
C ARG A 11 0.99 -5.58 9.01
N ALA A 12 0.28 -4.62 8.43
CA ALA A 12 0.29 -4.40 7.00
C ALA A 12 1.67 -3.99 6.48
N THR A 13 2.36 -3.10 7.20
CA THR A 13 3.73 -2.70 6.89
C THR A 13 4.69 -3.89 7.02
N GLU A 14 4.58 -4.70 8.07
CA GLU A 14 5.41 -5.90 8.26
C GLU A 14 5.24 -6.90 7.10
N ARG A 15 3.99 -7.16 6.68
CA ARG A 15 3.70 -8.01 5.51
C ARG A 15 4.29 -7.44 4.22
N ALA A 16 4.18 -6.13 4.01
CA ALA A 16 4.73 -5.47 2.84
C ALA A 16 6.27 -5.52 2.83
N ARG A 17 6.92 -5.35 3.99
CA ARG A 17 8.38 -5.47 4.13
C ARG A 17 8.90 -6.85 3.76
N ALA A 18 8.14 -7.90 4.09
CA ALA A 18 8.50 -9.27 3.74
C ALA A 18 8.31 -9.58 2.24
N ALA A 19 7.40 -8.88 1.57
CA ALA A 19 6.99 -9.20 0.20
C ALA A 19 7.63 -8.30 -0.87
N LEU A 20 7.76 -7.00 -0.61
CA LEU A 20 8.18 -6.01 -1.60
C LEU A 20 9.70 -5.98 -1.77
N LYS A 21 10.13 -5.80 -3.02
CA LYS A 21 11.53 -5.62 -3.40
C LYS A 21 11.71 -4.33 -4.18
N PRO A 22 12.83 -3.59 -3.98
CA PRO A 22 13.13 -2.41 -4.77
C PRO A 22 12.99 -2.68 -6.27
N GLY A 23 12.26 -1.82 -6.97
CA GLY A 23 11.91 -1.96 -8.39
C GLY A 23 10.51 -2.52 -8.66
N ASP A 24 9.83 -3.10 -7.66
CA ASP A 24 8.46 -3.59 -7.82
C ASP A 24 7.51 -2.47 -8.27
N LYS A 25 6.63 -2.79 -9.22
CA LYS A 25 5.58 -1.88 -9.67
C LYS A 25 4.36 -2.04 -8.76
N ILE A 26 4.10 -1.06 -7.91
CA ILE A 26 2.95 -1.07 -7.00
C ILE A 26 1.83 -0.18 -7.53
N ARG A 27 0.58 -0.63 -7.40
CA ARG A 27 -0.61 0.23 -7.57
C ARG A 27 -1.26 0.47 -6.23
N VAL A 28 -1.60 1.74 -5.99
CA VAL A 28 -2.12 2.23 -4.71
C VAL A 28 -3.36 3.08 -4.91
N THR A 29 -4.29 3.00 -3.95
CA THR A 29 -5.43 3.91 -3.84
C THR A 29 -5.10 5.06 -2.88
N GLY A 30 -5.08 6.28 -3.40
CA GLY A 30 -4.92 7.51 -2.62
C GLY A 30 -6.26 8.12 -2.19
N CYS A 31 -6.18 9.26 -1.51
CA CYS A 31 -7.36 10.05 -1.13
C CYS A 31 -8.22 10.41 -2.35
N GLY A 32 -9.54 10.52 -2.14
CA GLY A 32 -10.51 10.81 -3.20
C GLY A 32 -10.73 9.67 -4.20
N GLY A 33 -10.24 8.45 -3.91
CA GLY A 33 -10.33 7.32 -4.84
C GLY A 33 -9.40 7.46 -6.04
N THR A 34 -8.33 8.24 -5.90
CA THR A 34 -7.29 8.34 -6.93
C THR A 34 -6.47 7.07 -6.97
N VAL A 35 -6.07 6.63 -8.17
CA VAL A 35 -5.21 5.45 -8.34
C VAL A 35 -3.88 5.90 -8.92
N ALA A 36 -2.79 5.48 -8.29
CA ALA A 36 -1.45 5.74 -8.78
C ALA A 36 -0.70 4.44 -9.01
N THR A 37 0.18 4.45 -10.02
CA THR A 37 1.17 3.40 -10.24
C THR A 37 2.54 4.00 -9.98
N CYS A 38 3.34 3.35 -9.15
CA CYS A 38 4.69 3.81 -8.85
C CYS A 38 5.66 2.63 -8.70
N ARG A 39 6.95 2.94 -8.66
CA ARG A 39 8.01 1.96 -8.42
C ARG A 39 8.43 2.03 -6.96
N PHE A 40 8.31 0.92 -6.26
CA PHE A 40 8.77 0.78 -4.89
C PHE A 40 10.29 0.95 -4.86
N VAL A 41 10.77 1.88 -4.04
CA VAL A 41 12.20 2.11 -3.83
C VAL A 41 12.64 1.49 -2.52
N GLY A 42 11.83 1.65 -1.48
CA GLY A 42 12.11 1.19 -0.14
C GLY A 42 11.08 1.72 0.84
N PHE A 43 11.33 1.48 2.12
CA PHE A 43 10.61 2.14 3.19
C PHE A 43 11.39 3.34 3.66
N ASP A 44 10.67 4.39 4.03
CA ASP A 44 11.25 5.57 4.63
C ASP A 44 11.94 5.23 5.97
N THR A 45 12.86 6.08 6.38
CA THR A 45 13.59 6.00 7.64
C THR A 45 13.38 7.28 8.41
N LYS A 46 13.04 7.16 9.69
CA LYS A 46 12.87 8.31 10.57
C LYS A 46 14.23 8.98 10.83
N SER A 47 14.20 10.22 11.33
CA SER A 47 15.40 11.00 11.64
C SER A 47 16.32 10.35 12.68
N ASP A 48 15.79 9.47 13.52
CA ASP A 48 16.55 8.67 14.50
C ASP A 48 17.14 7.38 13.92
N GLY A 49 17.00 7.15 12.61
CA GLY A 49 17.46 5.96 11.90
C GLY A 49 16.54 4.74 12.03
N SER A 50 15.43 4.84 12.77
CA SER A 50 14.48 3.74 12.90
C SER A 50 13.60 3.59 11.63
N PRO A 51 13.11 2.37 11.32
CA PRO A 51 12.24 2.15 10.16
C PRO A 51 10.90 2.92 10.28
N SER A 52 10.48 3.56 9.19
CA SER A 52 9.17 4.22 9.07
C SER A 52 8.09 3.27 8.55
N ASP A 53 6.81 3.61 8.71
CA ASP A 53 5.71 2.83 8.13
C ASP A 53 5.37 3.25 6.68
N TRP A 54 6.03 4.31 6.20
CA TRP A 54 5.78 4.89 4.89
C TRP A 54 6.68 4.30 3.81
N ILE A 55 6.10 4.15 2.63
CA ILE A 55 6.75 3.63 1.43
C ILE A 55 7.24 4.80 0.59
N CYS A 56 8.52 4.75 0.23
CA CYS A 56 9.09 5.66 -0.75
C CYS A 56 8.90 5.10 -2.16
N SER A 57 8.43 5.95 -3.06
CA SER A 57 8.47 5.72 -4.50
C SER A 57 9.11 6.91 -5.19
N ARG A 58 9.56 6.74 -6.45
CA ARG A 58 10.14 7.84 -7.24
C ARG A 58 9.22 9.06 -7.42
N THR A 59 7.92 8.88 -7.28
CA THR A 59 6.91 9.90 -7.63
C THR A 59 6.03 10.30 -6.46
N ARG A 60 6.08 9.57 -5.35
CA ARG A 60 5.27 9.75 -4.12
C ARG A 60 5.97 9.11 -2.92
N ASP A 61 5.99 9.79 -1.80
CA ASP A 61 6.61 9.41 -0.54
C ASP A 61 5.61 9.27 0.62
N ASP A 62 4.31 9.43 0.32
CA ASP A 62 3.18 9.40 1.26
C ASP A 62 2.34 8.12 1.16
N ILE A 63 2.96 7.00 0.79
CA ILE A 63 2.24 5.75 0.53
C ILE A 63 2.29 4.84 1.75
N HIS A 64 1.14 4.43 2.26
CA HIS A 64 1.08 3.39 3.28
C HIS A 64 0.78 2.02 2.67
N ALA A 65 1.40 0.95 3.20
CA ALA A 65 1.30 -0.42 2.69
C ALA A 65 -0.15 -0.92 2.55
N SER A 66 -1.05 -0.51 3.45
CA SER A 66 -2.47 -0.89 3.43
C SER A 66 -3.22 -0.38 2.20
N HIS A 67 -2.68 0.57 1.44
CA HIS A 67 -3.31 1.13 0.25
C HIS A 67 -2.86 0.44 -1.05
N ILE A 68 -1.90 -0.49 -0.97
CA ILE A 68 -1.48 -1.29 -2.12
C ILE A 68 -2.57 -2.32 -2.45
N PHE A 69 -2.92 -2.39 -3.73
CA PHE A 69 -3.88 -3.36 -4.25
C PHE A 69 -3.36 -4.18 -5.44
N ARG A 70 -2.21 -3.81 -6.02
CA ARG A 70 -1.46 -4.66 -6.95
C ARG A 70 0.05 -4.52 -6.78
N VAL A 71 0.76 -5.62 -6.97
CA VAL A 71 2.23 -5.66 -7.09
C VAL A 71 2.59 -6.38 -8.40
N ASN A 72 3.39 -5.75 -9.25
CA ASN A 72 3.79 -6.26 -10.57
C ASN A 72 2.62 -6.72 -11.46
N GLY A 73 1.45 -6.08 -11.30
CA GLY A 73 0.24 -6.42 -12.04
C GLY A 73 -0.65 -7.49 -11.38
N VAL A 74 -0.13 -8.19 -10.37
CA VAL A 74 -0.87 -9.19 -9.59
C VAL A 74 -1.69 -8.50 -8.51
N PRO A 75 -2.99 -8.81 -8.35
CA PRO A 75 -3.79 -8.37 -7.20
C PRO A 75 -3.13 -8.79 -5.89
N THR A 76 -2.89 -7.83 -5.00
CA THR A 76 -2.19 -8.05 -3.73
C THR A 76 -2.65 -7.03 -2.72
N SER A 77 -2.97 -7.48 -1.51
CA SER A 77 -3.24 -6.59 -0.39
C SER A 77 -2.46 -7.03 0.83
N PHE A 78 -2.00 -6.04 1.61
CA PHE A 78 -1.32 -6.27 2.88
C PHE A 78 -2.23 -6.01 4.09
N ARG A 79 -3.53 -5.77 3.90
CA ARG A 79 -4.48 -5.62 5.02
C ARG A 79 -4.73 -6.97 5.71
N ASP A 80 -5.33 -6.93 6.91
CA ASP A 80 -5.68 -8.14 7.65
C ASP A 80 -6.73 -8.99 6.93
N ASP A 81 -7.64 -8.35 6.18
CA ASP A 81 -8.56 -9.00 5.26
C ASP A 81 -8.24 -8.59 3.80
N PRO A 82 -7.34 -9.33 3.13
CA PRO A 82 -6.93 -8.99 1.77
C PRO A 82 -8.06 -9.22 0.75
N ALA A 83 -8.93 -10.21 0.98
CA ALA A 83 -10.00 -10.55 0.05
C ALA A 83 -11.09 -9.47 0.03
N ALA A 84 -11.55 -9.03 1.20
CA ALA A 84 -12.54 -7.95 1.29
C ALA A 84 -12.01 -6.63 0.72
N HIS A 85 -10.73 -6.30 0.98
CA HIS A 85 -10.12 -5.09 0.43
C HIS A 85 -10.05 -5.10 -1.11
N LEU A 86 -9.64 -6.22 -1.70
CA LEU A 86 -9.57 -6.33 -3.15
C LEU A 86 -10.96 -6.32 -3.79
N ALA A 87 -11.94 -6.96 -3.16
CA ALA A 87 -13.33 -6.92 -3.61
C ALA A 87 -13.88 -5.49 -3.60
N ASP A 88 -13.66 -4.72 -2.54
CA ASP A 88 -14.08 -3.31 -2.44
C ASP A 88 -13.48 -2.46 -3.58
N ILE A 89 -12.17 -2.62 -3.85
CA ILE A 89 -11.49 -1.89 -4.92
C ILE A 89 -12.00 -2.29 -6.31
N PHE A 90 -12.17 -3.59 -6.59
CA PHE A 90 -12.56 -4.00 -7.94
C PHE A 90 -14.05 -3.83 -8.22
N ASN A 91 -14.90 -3.90 -7.19
CA ASN A 91 -16.32 -3.58 -7.31
C ASN A 91 -16.55 -2.07 -7.50
N SER A 92 -15.69 -1.22 -6.93
CA SER A 92 -15.74 0.23 -7.14
C SER A 92 -15.15 0.69 -8.48
N ASP A 93 -14.22 -0.07 -9.06
CA ASP A 93 -13.65 0.19 -10.40
C ASP A 93 -14.58 -0.27 -11.54
N ALA A 94 -15.44 -1.26 -11.30
CA ALA A 94 -16.44 -1.76 -12.26
C ALA A 94 -17.48 -0.69 -12.69
N GLY A 95 -17.53 0.47 -12.01
CA GLY A 95 -18.36 1.62 -12.37
C GLY A 95 -17.62 2.81 -13.02
N ARG A 96 -16.31 2.71 -13.27
CA ARG A 96 -15.48 3.83 -13.78
C ARG A 96 -14.79 3.54 -15.12
N ASN A 97 -15.44 2.80 -16.02
CA ASN A 97 -15.06 2.77 -17.43
C ASN A 97 -15.92 3.78 -18.22
N LEU A 98 -15.49 5.04 -18.25
CA LEU A 98 -15.69 6.00 -19.34
C LEU A 98 -14.48 6.94 -19.40
#